data_AF-A0AB36FL39-F1
#
_entry.id   AF-A0AB36FL39-F1
#
_cell.length_a   1.000
_cell.length_b   1.000
_cell.length_c   1.000
_cell.angle_alpha   90.00
_cell.angle_beta   90.00
_cell.angle_gamma   90.00
#
_symmetry.space_group_name_H-M   'P 1'
#
loop_
_entity.id
_entity.type
_entity.pdbx_description
1 polymer ?
#
loop_
_entity_poly.entity_id
_entity_poly.type
_entity_poly.pdbx_seq_one_letter_code
_entity_poly.pdbx_strand_id
1 'polypeptide(L)'
;MSRQQDIHEIFSTLDTAFLACLSHHVADLPKGIRNWLIDNKHQMTPNTYQFFCTLSLKQRSFINNLRAWLTQLKKRHVAVSNVFGKSFDEWAHYAGQRLEEQGCAYIVGEDDFELPEDLRNQCIKHGAVIFNPLQSYGEGSRYATMDVLIYSNAHMRTIRRTLDATGIDGDIVVVNEDNGVYQLCAINPNQENTNVKLATCTFPMLAEELGIS
;
A
#
# COMPACT_ATOMS: atom_id res chain seq x y z
N MET A 1 -9.05 -23.02 14.24
CA MET A 1 -9.22 -22.57 12.84
C MET A 1 -8.20 -21.47 12.61
N SER A 2 -7.46 -21.51 11.50
CA SER A 2 -6.29 -20.65 11.33
C SER A 2 -6.73 -19.22 10.99
N ARG A 3 -5.99 -18.21 11.49
CA ARG A 3 -6.25 -16.77 11.23
C ARG A 3 -6.39 -16.44 9.72
N GLN A 4 -5.82 -17.26 8.84
CA GLN A 4 -5.97 -17.13 7.39
C GLN A 4 -7.41 -17.38 6.90
N GLN A 5 -8.16 -18.31 7.49
CA GLN A 5 -9.54 -18.57 7.08
C GLN A 5 -10.46 -17.38 7.38
N ASP A 6 -10.25 -16.70 8.51
CA ASP A 6 -11.02 -15.50 8.89
C ASP A 6 -10.74 -14.33 7.92
N ILE A 7 -9.49 -14.17 7.46
CA ILE A 7 -9.10 -13.13 6.50
C ILE A 7 -9.78 -13.34 5.14
N HIS A 8 -9.77 -14.56 4.60
CA HIS A 8 -10.40 -14.85 3.30
C HIS A 8 -11.91 -14.57 3.31
N GLU A 9 -12.59 -14.90 4.40
CA GLU A 9 -14.02 -14.62 4.53
C GLU A 9 -14.31 -13.11 4.55
N ILE A 10 -13.52 -12.32 5.29
CA ILE A 10 -13.66 -10.86 5.35
C ILE A 10 -13.61 -10.25 3.95
N PHE A 11 -12.64 -10.64 3.12
CA PHE A 11 -12.51 -10.11 1.76
C PHE A 11 -13.60 -10.62 0.82
N SER A 12 -13.91 -11.91 0.84
CA SER A 12 -15.01 -12.47 0.05
C SER A 12 -16.35 -11.77 0.35
N THR A 13 -16.58 -11.46 1.63
CA THR A 13 -17.77 -10.73 2.09
C THR A 13 -17.78 -9.29 1.55
N LEU A 14 -16.64 -8.59 1.59
CA LEU A 14 -16.51 -7.24 1.04
C LEU A 14 -16.69 -7.21 -0.49
N ASP A 15 -16.12 -8.17 -1.21
CA ASP A 15 -16.27 -8.30 -2.65
C ASP A 15 -17.72 -8.57 -3.04
N THR A 16 -18.39 -9.46 -2.32
CA THR A 16 -19.81 -9.75 -2.53
C THR A 16 -20.65 -8.50 -2.29
N ALA A 17 -20.38 -7.75 -1.21
CA ALA A 17 -21.07 -6.50 -0.92
C ALA A 17 -20.83 -5.44 -2.00
N PHE A 18 -19.59 -5.33 -2.49
CA PHE A 18 -19.19 -4.41 -3.55
C PHE A 18 -19.88 -4.75 -4.87
N LEU A 19 -19.84 -6.01 -5.29
CA LEU A 19 -20.50 -6.50 -6.51
C LEU A 19 -22.03 -6.34 -6.43
N ALA A 20 -22.64 -6.60 -5.27
CA ALA A 20 -24.05 -6.36 -5.05
C ALA A 20 -24.39 -4.87 -5.19
N CYS A 21 -23.56 -3.96 -4.69
CA CYS A 21 -23.79 -2.53 -4.85
C CYS A 21 -23.65 -2.08 -6.31
N LEU A 22 -22.70 -2.64 -7.05
CA LEU A 22 -22.52 -2.36 -8.48
C LEU A 22 -23.71 -2.87 -9.31
N SER A 23 -24.18 -4.09 -9.06
CA SER A 23 -25.31 -4.67 -9.81
C SER A 23 -26.62 -3.94 -9.58
N HIS A 24 -26.79 -3.29 -8.43
CA HIS A 24 -27.94 -2.45 -8.10
C HIS A 24 -27.73 -0.96 -8.40
N HIS A 25 -26.65 -0.59 -9.11
CA HIS A 25 -26.33 0.79 -9.48
C HIS A 25 -26.34 1.78 -8.31
N VAL A 26 -25.83 1.37 -7.14
CA VAL A 26 -25.78 2.22 -5.95
C VAL A 26 -24.82 3.40 -6.17
N ALA A 27 -25.32 4.64 -6.04
CA ALA A 27 -24.54 5.85 -6.27
C ALA A 27 -23.42 6.08 -5.22
N ASP A 28 -23.68 5.82 -3.94
CA ASP A 28 -22.69 5.93 -2.85
C ASP A 28 -22.24 4.53 -2.43
N LEU A 29 -21.27 3.98 -3.16
CA LEU A 29 -20.73 2.63 -2.93
C LEU A 29 -20.32 2.39 -1.47
N PRO A 30 -19.54 3.26 -0.79
CA PRO A 30 -19.22 3.09 0.63
C PRO A 30 -20.44 2.91 1.55
N LYS A 31 -21.49 3.72 1.34
CA LYS A 31 -22.72 3.63 2.13
C LYS A 31 -23.51 2.37 1.78
N GLY A 32 -23.56 2.01 0.49
CA GLY A 32 -24.19 0.79 -0.01
C GLY A 32 -23.57 -0.46 0.60
N ILE A 33 -22.25 -0.58 0.53
CA ILE A 33 -21.49 -1.71 1.07
C ILE A 33 -21.73 -1.84 2.57
N ARG A 34 -21.65 -0.73 3.32
CA ARG A 34 -21.95 -0.74 4.76
C ARG A 34 -23.34 -1.27 5.05
N ASN A 35 -24.36 -0.77 4.34
CA ASN A 35 -25.74 -1.22 4.55
C ASN A 35 -25.89 -2.70 4.19
N TRP A 36 -25.31 -3.14 3.08
CA TRP A 36 -25.30 -4.55 2.68
C TRP A 36 -24.68 -5.43 3.77
N LEU A 37 -23.54 -5.02 4.35
CA LEU A 37 -22.89 -5.76 5.44
C LEU A 37 -23.77 -5.84 6.70
N ILE A 38 -24.51 -4.79 7.02
CA ILE A 38 -25.44 -4.77 8.16
C ILE A 38 -26.63 -5.72 7.91
N ASP A 39 -27.21 -5.66 6.71
CA ASP A 39 -28.40 -6.41 6.34
C ASP A 39 -28.08 -7.91 6.15
N ASN A 40 -26.87 -8.24 5.71
CA ASN A 40 -26.40 -9.60 5.43
C ASN A 40 -25.50 -10.18 6.53
N LYS A 41 -25.55 -9.65 7.76
CA LYS A 41 -24.78 -10.16 8.91
C LYS A 41 -24.93 -11.67 9.16
N HIS A 42 -26.05 -12.25 8.74
CA HIS A 42 -26.37 -13.66 8.91
C HIS A 42 -25.59 -14.58 7.96
N GLN A 43 -24.96 -14.01 6.92
CA GLN A 43 -24.12 -14.73 5.95
C GLN A 43 -22.65 -14.76 6.38
N MET A 44 -22.32 -14.13 7.52
CA MET A 44 -20.96 -14.01 8.03
C MET A 44 -20.79 -14.91 9.25
N THR A 45 -19.57 -15.42 9.46
CA THR A 45 -19.20 -16.00 10.74
C THR A 45 -19.22 -14.95 11.85
N PRO A 46 -19.38 -15.36 13.12
CA PRO A 46 -19.31 -14.43 14.25
C PRO A 46 -18.01 -13.61 14.29
N ASN A 47 -16.87 -14.21 13.88
CA ASN A 47 -15.57 -13.55 13.84
C ASN A 47 -15.55 -12.43 12.79
N THR A 48 -16.00 -12.71 11.57
CA THR A 48 -16.05 -11.75 10.47
C THR A 48 -16.98 -10.58 10.79
N TYR A 49 -18.16 -10.85 11.35
CA TYR A 49 -19.06 -9.79 11.78
C TYR A 49 -18.49 -8.95 12.94
N GLN A 50 -17.84 -9.61 13.91
CA GLN A 50 -17.18 -8.92 15.02
C GLN A 50 -16.04 -8.02 14.52
N PHE A 51 -15.26 -8.46 13.54
CA PHE A 51 -14.22 -7.66 12.89
C PHE A 51 -14.79 -6.36 12.32
N PHE A 52 -15.86 -6.42 11.52
CA PHE A 52 -16.50 -5.22 10.99
C PHE A 52 -17.06 -4.32 12.10
N CYS A 53 -17.60 -4.91 13.18
CA CYS A 53 -18.05 -4.14 14.33
C CYS A 53 -16.90 -3.40 15.02
N THR A 54 -15.72 -4.02 15.15
CA THR A 54 -14.50 -3.36 15.66
C THR A 54 -14.07 -2.21 14.76
N LEU A 55 -14.25 -2.34 13.44
CA LEU A 55 -14.07 -1.24 12.48
C LEU A 55 -15.20 -0.19 12.52
N SER A 56 -16.08 -0.24 13.51
CA SER A 56 -17.19 0.68 13.69
C SER A 56 -18.20 0.65 12.55
N LEU A 57 -18.56 -0.55 12.03
CA LEU A 57 -19.50 -0.76 10.92
C LEU A 57 -20.75 0.13 10.96
N LYS A 58 -21.31 0.37 12.15
CA LYS A 58 -22.54 1.18 12.32
C LYS A 58 -22.32 2.69 12.31
N GLN A 59 -21.06 3.14 12.35
CA GLN A 59 -20.69 4.54 12.44
C GLN A 59 -20.33 5.15 11.08
N ARG A 60 -20.27 6.48 11.02
CA ARG A 60 -19.83 7.21 9.83
C ARG A 60 -18.33 7.04 9.54
N SER A 61 -17.53 6.77 10.56
CA SER A 61 -16.09 6.49 10.45
C SER A 61 -15.81 5.32 9.51
N PHE A 62 -16.60 4.24 9.59
CA PHE A 62 -16.48 3.09 8.68
C PHE A 62 -16.65 3.49 7.21
N ILE A 63 -17.65 4.33 6.89
CA ILE A 63 -17.89 4.83 5.52
C ILE A 63 -16.67 5.61 5.03
N ASN A 64 -16.08 6.46 5.88
CA ASN A 64 -14.92 7.26 5.50
C ASN A 64 -13.69 6.38 5.25
N ASN A 65 -13.47 5.38 6.10
CA ASN A 65 -12.37 4.43 5.95
C ASN A 65 -12.54 3.58 4.70
N LEU A 66 -13.76 3.08 4.45
CA LEU A 66 -14.06 2.32 3.24
C LEU A 66 -13.93 3.16 1.97
N ARG A 67 -14.29 4.44 2.01
CA ARG A 67 -14.07 5.38 0.90
C ARG A 67 -12.58 5.58 0.63
N ALA A 68 -11.78 5.75 1.68
CA ALA A 68 -10.32 5.86 1.55
C ALA A 68 -9.74 4.58 0.93
N TRP A 69 -10.19 3.41 1.39
CA TRP A 69 -9.77 2.11 0.85
C TRP A 69 -10.14 1.94 -0.63
N LEU A 70 -11.40 2.18 -1.02
CA LEU A 70 -11.82 2.11 -2.43
C LEU A 70 -11.04 3.09 -3.32
N THR A 71 -10.70 4.27 -2.80
CA THR A 71 -9.88 5.25 -3.51
C THR A 71 -8.47 4.73 -3.72
N GLN A 72 -7.86 4.13 -2.70
CA GLN A 72 -6.54 3.52 -2.78
C GLN A 72 -6.54 2.31 -3.73
N LEU A 73 -7.55 1.45 -3.65
CA LEU A 73 -7.72 0.31 -4.55
C LEU A 73 -7.79 0.77 -6.02
N LYS A 74 -8.56 1.82 -6.31
CA LYS A 74 -8.64 2.40 -7.66
C LYS A 74 -7.29 2.95 -8.13
N LYS A 75 -6.58 3.69 -7.26
CA LYS A 75 -5.24 4.23 -7.57
C LYS A 75 -4.24 3.10 -7.86
N ARG A 76 -4.27 2.04 -7.06
CA ARG A 76 -3.44 0.84 -7.27
C ARG A 76 -3.76 0.14 -8.58
N HIS A 77 -5.04 -0.07 -8.91
CA HIS A 77 -5.41 -0.65 -10.20
C HIS A 77 -4.85 0.14 -11.38
N VAL A 78 -4.95 1.48 -11.33
CA VAL A 78 -4.39 2.35 -12.37
C VAL A 78 -2.87 2.24 -12.41
N ALA A 79 -2.19 2.36 -11.26
CA ALA A 79 -0.74 2.30 -11.16
C ALA A 79 -0.18 0.97 -11.67
N VAL A 80 -0.73 -0.14 -11.19
CA VAL A 80 -0.35 -1.51 -11.59
C VAL A 80 -0.59 -1.73 -13.08
N SER A 81 -1.70 -1.22 -13.63
CA SER A 81 -1.96 -1.31 -15.07
C SER A 81 -0.93 -0.54 -15.90
N ASN A 82 -0.45 0.61 -15.41
CA ASN A 82 0.57 1.41 -16.09
C ASN A 82 1.94 0.73 -16.14
N VAL A 83 2.22 -0.14 -15.18
CA VAL A 83 3.52 -0.85 -15.07
C VAL A 83 3.43 -2.32 -15.42
N PHE A 84 2.28 -2.75 -15.92
CA PHE A 84 2.07 -4.13 -16.34
C PHE A 84 3.02 -4.49 -17.50
N GLY A 85 3.81 -5.55 -17.31
CA GLY A 85 4.81 -6.00 -18.29
C GLY A 85 6.06 -5.13 -18.39
N LYS A 86 6.23 -4.15 -17.49
CA LYS A 86 7.42 -3.31 -17.40
C LYS A 86 8.52 -3.96 -16.57
N SER A 87 9.76 -3.49 -16.73
CA SER A 87 10.86 -3.88 -15.86
C SER A 87 10.65 -3.34 -14.44
N PHE A 88 11.37 -3.90 -13.47
CA PHE A 88 11.37 -3.34 -12.12
C PHE A 88 11.84 -1.88 -12.11
N ASP A 89 12.89 -1.57 -12.88
CA ASP A 89 13.46 -0.22 -12.93
C ASP A 89 12.42 0.80 -13.41
N GLU A 90 11.65 0.46 -14.44
CA GLU A 90 10.54 1.30 -14.92
C GLU A 90 9.46 1.50 -13.85
N TRP A 91 9.16 0.47 -13.07
CA TRP A 91 8.15 0.55 -12.01
C TRP A 91 8.64 1.30 -10.77
N ALA A 92 9.88 1.06 -10.35
CA ALA A 92 10.54 1.78 -9.27
C ALA A 92 10.65 3.26 -9.63
N HIS A 93 11.03 3.57 -10.87
CA HIS A 93 11.04 4.94 -11.38
C HIS A 93 9.66 5.58 -11.33
N TYR A 94 8.61 4.85 -11.77
CA TYR A 94 7.22 5.32 -11.65
C TYR A 94 6.85 5.61 -10.20
N ALA A 95 7.25 4.77 -9.24
CA ALA A 95 6.97 5.00 -7.84
C ALA A 95 7.76 6.18 -7.25
N GLY A 96 9.02 6.33 -7.60
CA GLY A 96 9.85 7.48 -7.25
C GLY A 96 9.25 8.80 -7.72
N GLN A 97 8.76 8.84 -8.97
CA GLN A 97 8.06 10.01 -9.51
C GLN A 97 6.82 10.36 -8.69
N ARG A 98 6.06 9.36 -8.22
CA ARG A 98 4.90 9.60 -7.35
C ARG A 98 5.30 10.13 -5.99
N LEU A 99 6.44 9.69 -5.44
CA LEU A 99 6.95 10.22 -4.17
C LEU A 99 7.40 11.67 -4.29
N GLU A 100 8.02 12.02 -5.43
CA GLU A 100 8.47 13.37 -5.75
C GLU A 100 7.28 14.32 -5.98
N GLU A 101 6.27 13.88 -6.75
CA GLU A 101 5.00 14.62 -6.95
C GLU A 101 4.28 14.92 -5.61
N GLN A 102 4.45 14.06 -4.59
CA GLN A 102 3.91 14.27 -3.25
C GLN A 102 4.85 15.06 -2.33
N GLY A 103 6.01 15.50 -2.82
CA GLY A 103 7.03 16.23 -2.04
C GLY A 103 7.62 15.43 -0.87
N CYS A 104 7.59 14.10 -0.98
CA CYS A 104 7.96 13.19 0.11
C CYS A 104 9.39 12.68 0.00
N ALA A 105 9.85 12.36 -1.21
CA ALA A 105 11.22 11.93 -1.47
C ALA A 105 11.59 12.26 -2.92
N TYR A 106 12.87 12.48 -3.18
CA TYR A 106 13.37 12.87 -4.49
C TYR A 106 14.22 11.76 -5.09
N ILE A 107 14.08 11.52 -6.40
CA ILE A 107 14.90 10.52 -7.10
C ILE A 107 16.35 11.00 -7.16
N VAL A 108 17.27 10.14 -6.73
CA VAL A 108 18.72 10.34 -6.80
C VAL A 108 19.31 9.18 -7.63
N GLY A 109 20.16 9.50 -8.60
CA GLY A 109 20.89 8.50 -9.39
C GLY A 109 21.97 7.79 -8.55
N GLU A 110 22.41 6.61 -9.00
CA GLU A 110 23.43 5.81 -8.29
C GLU A 110 24.81 6.46 -8.22
N ASP A 111 25.10 7.39 -9.13
CA ASP A 111 26.40 8.05 -9.22
C ASP A 111 26.47 9.28 -8.29
N ASP A 112 26.82 8.99 -7.06
CA ASP A 112 26.98 9.91 -5.95
C ASP A 112 28.26 10.74 -6.08
N PHE A 113 28.30 11.73 -6.97
CA PHE A 113 29.28 12.83 -6.88
C PHE A 113 28.62 14.13 -7.37
N GLU A 114 28.15 14.93 -6.41
CA GLU A 114 27.57 16.29 -6.58
C GLU A 114 26.09 16.36 -6.98
N LEU A 115 25.20 15.89 -6.09
CA LEU A 115 23.86 16.44 -6.04
C LEU A 115 23.93 17.97 -5.89
N PRO A 116 23.18 18.75 -6.70
CA PRO A 116 23.03 20.19 -6.51
C PRO A 116 22.65 20.49 -5.05
N GLU A 117 23.19 21.58 -4.49
CA GLU A 117 22.98 21.94 -3.09
C GLU A 117 21.47 22.00 -2.73
N ASP A 118 20.66 22.51 -3.65
CA ASP A 118 19.21 22.60 -3.53
C ASP A 118 18.56 21.21 -3.38
N LEU A 119 18.96 20.25 -4.23
CA LEU A 119 18.43 18.89 -4.22
C LEU A 119 18.92 18.11 -2.99
N ARG A 120 20.18 18.29 -2.59
CA ARG A 120 20.73 17.74 -1.34
C ARG A 120 19.94 18.22 -0.13
N ASN A 121 19.66 19.52 -0.05
CA ASN A 121 18.88 20.11 1.03
C ASN A 121 17.44 19.57 1.05
N GLN A 122 16.84 19.36 -0.13
CA GLN A 122 15.52 18.73 -0.26
C GLN A 122 15.52 17.26 0.20
N CYS A 123 16.54 16.49 -0.19
CA CYS A 123 16.71 15.10 0.23
C CYS A 123 16.85 14.98 1.75
N ILE A 124 17.68 15.80 2.39
CA ILE A 124 17.84 15.82 3.85
C ILE A 124 16.52 16.18 4.55
N LYS A 125 15.73 17.08 3.98
CA LYS A 125 14.50 17.56 4.59
C LYS A 125 13.30 16.61 4.41
N HIS A 126 13.24 15.93 3.27
CA HIS A 126 12.06 15.16 2.86
C HIS A 126 12.37 13.66 2.74
N GLY A 127 13.42 13.32 2.02
CA GLY A 127 13.87 11.95 1.76
C GLY A 127 14.54 11.83 0.38
N ALA A 128 15.25 10.73 0.16
CA ALA A 128 15.84 10.37 -1.14
C ALA A 128 15.35 9.00 -1.58
N VAL A 129 15.18 8.81 -2.89
CA VAL A 129 14.88 7.52 -3.51
C VAL A 129 16.09 7.14 -4.35
N ILE A 130 16.76 6.06 -3.97
CA ILE A 130 17.93 5.50 -4.65
C ILE A 130 17.51 4.18 -5.26
N PHE A 131 17.79 3.98 -6.54
CA PHE A 131 17.50 2.73 -7.24
C PHE A 131 18.77 1.89 -7.28
N ASN A 132 18.72 0.66 -6.79
CA ASN A 132 19.84 -0.26 -6.89
C ASN A 132 19.45 -1.42 -7.84
N PRO A 133 19.98 -1.46 -9.07
CA PRO A 133 19.79 -2.56 -9.97
C PRO A 133 20.51 -3.79 -9.40
N LEU A 134 19.72 -4.79 -9.00
CA LEU A 134 20.14 -6.14 -8.58
C LEU A 134 21.07 -6.19 -7.36
N GLN A 135 20.50 -6.03 -6.17
CA GLN A 135 21.17 -6.43 -4.93
C GLN A 135 20.97 -7.94 -4.68
N SER A 136 22.05 -8.63 -4.27
CA SER A 136 21.96 -10.02 -3.83
C SER A 136 21.44 -10.06 -2.41
N TYR A 137 20.22 -10.58 -2.21
CA TYR A 137 19.68 -10.80 -0.88
C TYR A 137 19.75 -12.31 -0.57
N GLY A 138 20.79 -12.71 0.17
CA GLY A 138 21.02 -14.12 0.54
C GLY A 138 21.55 -15.02 -0.59
N GLU A 139 21.47 -16.34 -0.38
CA GLU A 139 21.95 -17.36 -1.31
C GLU A 139 21.03 -17.49 -2.54
N GLY A 140 21.42 -16.85 -3.64
CA GLY A 140 20.95 -17.21 -4.98
C GLY A 140 19.80 -16.39 -5.57
N SER A 141 19.17 -15.48 -4.81
CA SER A 141 18.12 -14.61 -5.35
C SER A 141 18.63 -13.18 -5.53
N ARG A 142 18.62 -12.69 -6.78
CA ARG A 142 18.90 -11.30 -7.11
C ARG A 142 17.58 -10.57 -7.33
N TYR A 143 17.34 -9.53 -6.54
CA TYR A 143 16.19 -8.65 -6.72
C TYR A 143 16.70 -7.24 -6.95
N ALA A 144 16.10 -6.53 -7.90
CA ALA A 144 16.29 -5.09 -7.96
C ALA A 144 15.55 -4.45 -6.78
N THR A 145 16.20 -3.47 -6.13
CA THR A 145 15.69 -2.82 -4.92
C THR A 145 15.57 -1.32 -5.15
N MET A 146 14.68 -0.69 -4.40
CA MET A 146 14.51 0.76 -4.38
C MET A 146 14.60 1.20 -2.94
N ASP A 147 15.71 1.83 -2.57
CA ASP A 147 15.96 2.35 -1.24
C ASP A 147 15.34 3.73 -1.11
N VAL A 148 14.33 3.86 -0.25
CA VAL A 148 13.78 5.17 0.09
C VAL A 148 14.33 5.59 1.43
N LEU A 149 15.36 6.45 1.42
CA LEU A 149 15.95 7.05 2.60
C LEU A 149 15.03 8.15 3.15
N ILE A 150 14.57 7.97 4.37
CA ILE A 150 13.67 8.92 5.03
C ILE A 150 14.41 9.54 6.19
N TYR A 151 14.56 10.85 6.22
CA TYR A 151 15.22 11.58 7.32
C TYR A 151 14.22 12.22 8.30
N SER A 152 12.93 12.10 8.02
CA SER A 152 11.86 12.64 8.86
C SER A 152 10.64 11.72 8.90
N ASN A 153 10.21 11.37 10.11
CA ASN A 153 8.99 10.60 10.35
C ASN A 153 7.71 11.29 9.86
N ALA A 154 7.75 12.60 9.62
CA ALA A 154 6.59 13.36 9.16
C ALA A 154 6.03 12.86 7.82
N HIS A 155 6.89 12.36 6.92
CA HIS A 155 6.48 11.89 5.59
C HIS A 155 6.26 10.37 5.54
N MET A 156 6.62 9.62 6.59
CA MET A 156 6.56 8.15 6.62
C MET A 156 5.19 7.60 6.19
N ARG A 157 4.11 8.18 6.73
CA ARG A 157 2.74 7.76 6.41
C ARG A 157 2.41 7.99 4.94
N THR A 158 2.83 9.12 4.39
CA THR A 158 2.57 9.46 2.98
C THR A 158 3.39 8.58 2.06
N ILE A 159 4.67 8.34 2.38
CA ILE A 159 5.55 7.44 1.63
C ILE A 159 4.96 6.03 1.57
N ARG A 160 4.59 5.46 2.73
CA ARG A 160 3.93 4.14 2.79
C ARG A 160 2.67 4.10 1.93
N ARG A 161 1.81 5.12 2.01
CA ARG A 161 0.57 5.20 1.20
C ARG A 161 0.85 5.32 -0.29
N THR A 162 1.92 6.00 -0.69
CA THR A 162 2.30 6.16 -2.09
C THR A 162 2.87 4.85 -2.64
N LEU A 163 3.73 4.17 -1.89
CA LEU A 163 4.25 2.85 -2.26
C LEU A 163 3.14 1.80 -2.34
N ASP A 164 2.25 1.80 -1.34
CA ASP A 164 1.04 0.99 -1.35
C ASP A 164 0.19 1.29 -2.60
N ALA A 165 -0.05 2.56 -2.92
CA ALA A 165 -0.80 2.95 -4.12
C ALA A 165 -0.08 2.61 -5.44
N THR A 166 1.25 2.44 -5.46
CA THR A 166 1.98 1.99 -6.66
C THR A 166 2.05 0.47 -6.77
N GLY A 167 1.56 -0.27 -5.76
CA GLY A 167 1.63 -1.72 -5.68
C GLY A 167 3.00 -2.25 -5.22
N ILE A 168 3.91 -1.34 -4.88
CA ILE A 168 5.19 -1.69 -4.28
C ILE A 168 4.92 -2.08 -2.84
N ASP A 169 5.18 -3.35 -2.55
CA ASP A 169 5.17 -3.84 -1.18
C ASP A 169 6.59 -3.66 -0.68
N GLY A 170 6.76 -2.70 0.21
CA GLY A 170 8.06 -2.36 0.78
C GLY A 170 8.14 -3.00 2.14
N ASP A 171 8.98 -4.02 2.29
CA ASP A 171 9.44 -4.39 3.62
C ASP A 171 10.28 -3.22 4.14
N ILE A 172 9.87 -2.66 5.28
CA ILE A 172 10.57 -1.54 5.90
C ILE A 172 11.68 -2.14 6.74
N VAL A 173 12.91 -2.04 6.25
CA VAL A 173 14.09 -2.42 7.01
C VAL A 173 14.68 -1.15 7.60
N VAL A 174 14.63 -1.01 8.92
CA VAL A 174 15.34 0.07 9.58
C VAL A 174 16.81 -0.33 9.62
N VAL A 175 17.62 0.29 8.75
CA VAL A 175 19.04 -0.07 8.62
C VAL A 175 19.93 0.79 9.52
N ASN A 176 19.43 1.93 10.01
CA ASN A 176 20.15 2.74 10.99
C ASN A 176 19.21 3.59 11.87
N GLU A 177 19.08 3.22 13.15
CA GLU A 177 18.25 3.93 14.14
C GLU A 177 18.84 5.29 14.57
N ASP A 178 20.17 5.46 14.53
CA ASP A 178 20.84 6.66 15.09
C ASP A 178 20.65 7.92 14.24
N ASN A 179 20.38 7.77 12.95
CA ASN A 179 20.12 8.90 12.03
C ASN A 179 18.67 8.95 11.52
N GLY A 180 17.79 8.11 12.08
CA GLY A 180 16.39 8.03 11.67
C GLY A 180 16.19 7.65 10.21
N VAL A 181 17.16 6.94 9.60
CA VAL A 181 17.14 6.55 8.19
C VAL A 181 16.40 5.23 8.06
N TYR A 182 15.23 5.30 7.44
CA TYR A 182 14.47 4.13 7.06
C TYR A 182 14.93 3.72 5.66
N GLN A 183 15.17 2.43 5.45
CA GLN A 183 15.39 1.86 4.12
C GLN A 183 14.18 0.99 3.79
N LEU A 184 13.49 1.35 2.72
CA LEU A 184 12.43 0.52 2.18
C LEU A 184 13.04 -0.40 1.15
N CYS A 185 12.81 -1.72 1.24
CA CYS A 185 13.25 -2.65 0.21
C CYS A 185 12.02 -3.11 -0.58
N ALA A 186 11.95 -2.68 -1.85
CA ALA A 186 10.88 -3.04 -2.77
C ALA A 186 11.32 -4.20 -3.68
N ILE A 187 10.45 -5.20 -3.86
CA ILE A 187 10.73 -6.37 -4.72
C ILE A 187 9.82 -6.34 -5.96
N ASN A 188 10.37 -6.73 -7.12
CA ASN A 188 9.63 -6.86 -8.37
C ASN A 188 8.50 -7.91 -8.27
N PRO A 189 7.22 -7.55 -8.47
CA PRO A 189 6.14 -8.49 -8.56
C PRO A 189 6.23 -9.14 -9.93
N ASN A 190 6.27 -10.46 -9.94
CA ASN A 190 5.88 -11.18 -11.14
C ASN A 190 4.36 -10.97 -11.39
N GLN A 191 3.87 -11.41 -12.54
CA GLN A 191 2.46 -11.27 -12.90
C GLN A 191 1.53 -11.95 -11.88
N GLU A 192 1.98 -13.07 -11.30
CA GLU A 192 1.27 -13.79 -10.25
C GLU A 192 1.13 -12.94 -8.97
N ASN A 193 2.23 -12.35 -8.48
CA ASN A 193 2.27 -11.44 -7.34
C ASN A 193 1.46 -10.17 -7.62
N THR A 194 1.42 -9.69 -8.86
CA THR A 194 0.62 -8.53 -9.26
C THR A 194 -0.87 -8.82 -9.12
N ASN A 195 -1.32 -9.96 -9.65
CA ASN A 195 -2.70 -10.41 -9.55
C ASN A 195 -3.10 -10.70 -8.10
N VAL A 196 -2.20 -11.33 -7.33
CA VAL A 196 -2.37 -11.53 -5.89
C VAL A 196 -2.49 -10.18 -5.19
N LYS A 197 -1.63 -9.19 -5.44
CA LYS A 197 -1.67 -7.86 -4.80
C LYS A 197 -2.92 -7.04 -5.12
N LEU A 198 -3.47 -7.19 -6.33
CA LEU A 198 -4.77 -6.62 -6.68
C LEU A 198 -5.91 -7.33 -5.94
N ALA A 199 -5.81 -8.66 -5.79
CA ALA A 199 -6.84 -9.49 -5.15
C ALA A 199 -6.79 -9.49 -3.60
N THR A 200 -5.63 -9.29 -2.99
CA THR A 200 -5.41 -9.32 -1.53
C THR A 200 -5.39 -7.94 -0.92
N CYS A 201 -5.90 -6.93 -1.63
CA CYS A 201 -6.01 -5.54 -1.19
C CYS A 201 -6.74 -5.47 0.14
N THR A 202 -5.95 -5.56 1.20
CA THR A 202 -6.43 -5.79 2.55
C THR A 202 -6.86 -4.43 3.13
N PHE A 203 -7.41 -4.44 4.34
CA PHE A 203 -7.57 -3.25 5.16
C PHE A 203 -6.27 -2.82 5.91
N PRO A 204 -5.05 -3.41 5.72
CA PRO A 204 -4.09 -3.55 6.84
C PRO A 204 -3.53 -2.24 7.35
N MET A 205 -3.32 -1.22 6.51
CA MET A 205 -2.84 0.08 7.00
C MET A 205 -3.78 0.71 8.05
N LEU A 206 -5.08 0.39 8.00
CA LEU A 206 -6.04 0.85 9.01
C LEU A 206 -6.08 -0.09 10.23
N ALA A 207 -5.80 -1.39 10.07
CA ALA A 207 -5.73 -2.33 11.18
C ALA A 207 -4.50 -2.08 12.08
N GLU A 208 -3.34 -1.77 11.47
CA GLU A 208 -2.15 -1.29 12.20
C GLU A 208 -2.39 0.07 12.86
N GLU A 209 -3.04 1.02 12.18
CA GLU A 209 -3.40 2.32 12.76
C GLU A 209 -4.48 2.25 13.86
N LEU A 210 -5.28 1.17 13.88
CA LEU A 210 -6.30 0.91 14.91
C LEU A 210 -5.80 -0.02 16.04
N GLY A 211 -4.52 -0.43 16.02
CA GLY A 211 -3.90 -1.24 17.07
C GLY A 211 -4.42 -2.67 17.18
N ILE A 212 -4.91 -3.23 16.07
CA ILE A 212 -5.43 -4.60 16.03
C ILE A 212 -4.35 -5.49 15.38
N SER A 213 -3.48 -6.06 16.21
CA SER A 213 -2.43 -7.05 15.86
C SER A 213 -2.80 -8.45 16.35
#